data_AF-A0A4S8JGP7-F1
#
_entry.id   AF-A0A4S8JGP7-F1
#
_cell.length_a   1.000
_cell.length_b   1.000
_cell.length_c   1.000
_cell.angle_alpha   90.00
_cell.angle_beta   90.00
_cell.angle_gamma   90.00
#
_symmetry.space_group_name_H-M   'P 1'
#
loop_
_entity.id
_entity.type
_entity.pdbx_description
1 polymer ?
#
loop_
_entity_poly.entity_id
_entity_poly.type
_entity_poly.pdbx_seq_one_letter_code
_entity_poly.pdbx_strand_id
1 'polypeptide(L)'
;MALYRLVAVIKNPSDEDFLVVRQAPPPPLPEEEYRSFVDSDLWDLPSAPLNALGGDRRSETIVEGAYSLLDDLDLEKFDVDSALDEVLSLSYLESPLEGRWSVWKFVKEPEFGPGPPVNVLFILGIVKSKEGILKESCQWLSKESALMLLQEVKASATRVGPFVFMGIVPDVAKATKFSATCPLHYQEYPPGITLVPMKSRTREPFHTTNLIVVVADDAINEQKDSSFVTYGNSLLVDPGCSSRFHPDLADLVAKLPRKLVVFVTHHHYDHVDGLSVIQKCNPDAVLLAHENTGRHIGRGEWSLCRTLISGGEKIQIGDHRFEGHTDGHLALLHVSTNSLIVGDHCVGQGSAVLDVRAGGDLKDYFQTTYRFLDLSPHVLIPMHGRINLWPKRMLCGYLKHRRDRELSILNAIENGSKTLFDIISKSYADVDIKFWLPASSNVRIHVDHLAYQEKLPKDFSMEDFIHSYEMFLEEMGDFSIQKFQASCGSHFLCRWLWTYLKSRGIVKAIGVFGAASFAIAFAVKEKFGG
;
A
#
# COMPACT_ATOMS: atom_id res chain seq x y z
N MET A 1 -16.96 -5.18 -10.60
CA MET A 1 -16.70 -6.42 -11.37
C MET A 1 -15.22 -6.73 -11.25
N ALA A 2 -14.86 -7.99 -11.01
CA ALA A 2 -13.45 -8.41 -10.98
C ALA A 2 -12.82 -8.29 -12.38
N LEU A 3 -11.51 -8.05 -12.42
CA LEU A 3 -10.71 -8.17 -13.62
C LEU A 3 -10.15 -9.59 -13.71
N TYR A 4 -9.77 -10.01 -14.92
CA TYR A 4 -9.21 -11.33 -15.16
C TYR A 4 -7.87 -11.21 -15.89
N ARG A 5 -6.95 -12.10 -15.56
CA ARG A 5 -5.63 -12.17 -16.19
C ARG A 5 -5.32 -13.62 -16.53
N LEU A 6 -4.82 -13.85 -17.73
CA LEU A 6 -4.31 -15.14 -18.17
C LEU A 6 -2.79 -15.15 -17.96
N VAL A 7 -2.30 -16.21 -17.31
CA VAL A 7 -0.88 -16.48 -17.07
C VAL A 7 -0.54 -17.81 -17.73
N ALA A 8 0.48 -17.82 -18.57
CA ALA A 8 0.93 -19.05 -19.22
C ALA A 8 2.14 -19.64 -18.49
N VAL A 9 1.98 -20.87 -18.00
CA VAL A 9 3.06 -21.75 -17.58
C VAL A 9 3.54 -22.49 -18.83
N ILE A 10 4.61 -22.02 -19.44
CA ILE A 10 5.18 -22.66 -20.64
C ILE A 10 6.35 -23.52 -20.21
N LYS A 11 6.21 -24.84 -20.32
CA LYS A 11 7.22 -25.82 -19.91
C LYS A 11 8.04 -26.35 -21.08
N ASN A 12 9.31 -26.62 -20.81
CA ASN A 12 10.20 -27.39 -21.65
C ASN A 12 9.98 -28.90 -21.40
N PRO A 13 9.72 -29.72 -22.43
CA PRO A 13 9.49 -31.16 -22.28
C PRO A 13 10.72 -31.95 -21.80
N SER A 14 11.94 -31.41 -21.97
CA SER A 14 13.17 -32.15 -21.65
C SER A 14 13.58 -32.08 -20.18
N ASP A 15 13.42 -30.91 -19.55
CA ASP A 15 14.03 -30.60 -18.25
C ASP A 15 13.03 -30.03 -17.22
N GLU A 16 11.74 -29.96 -17.55
CA GLU A 16 10.66 -29.35 -16.72
C GLU A 16 10.84 -27.86 -16.38
N ASP A 17 11.90 -27.20 -16.89
CA ASP A 17 12.08 -25.75 -16.83
C ASP A 17 10.86 -25.02 -17.39
N PHE A 18 10.58 -23.84 -16.84
CA PHE A 18 9.50 -22.99 -17.31
C PHE A 18 10.03 -21.66 -17.83
N LEU A 19 9.32 -21.10 -18.79
CA LEU A 19 9.66 -19.82 -19.39
C LEU A 19 9.26 -18.68 -18.45
N VAL A 20 10.20 -17.77 -18.20
CA VAL A 20 9.93 -16.48 -17.54
C VAL A 20 10.29 -15.34 -18.47
N VAL A 21 9.57 -14.24 -18.33
CA VAL A 21 9.81 -13.00 -19.07
C VAL A 21 10.13 -11.87 -18.12
N ARG A 22 11.07 -11.02 -18.52
CA ARG A 22 11.45 -9.82 -17.78
C ARG A 22 10.30 -8.82 -17.83
N GLN A 23 9.84 -8.43 -16.66
CA GLN A 23 8.76 -7.47 -16.48
C GLN A 23 9.28 -6.06 -16.76
N ALA A 24 8.48 -5.27 -17.48
CA ALA A 24 8.80 -3.88 -17.72
C ALA A 24 8.62 -3.06 -16.43
N PRO A 25 9.65 -2.32 -15.98
CA PRO A 25 9.49 -1.41 -14.86
C PRO A 25 8.56 -0.23 -15.25
N PRO A 26 7.92 0.43 -14.27
CA PRO A 26 7.19 1.65 -14.54
C PRO A 26 8.12 2.73 -15.13
N PRO A 27 7.60 3.69 -15.91
CA PRO A 27 8.41 4.74 -16.51
C PRO A 27 9.25 5.47 -15.46
N PRO A 28 10.53 5.77 -15.75
CA PRO A 28 11.41 6.46 -14.81
C PRO A 28 10.87 7.85 -14.49
N LEU A 29 11.24 8.36 -13.32
CA LEU A 29 10.94 9.75 -12.96
C LEU A 29 11.84 10.70 -13.77
N PRO A 30 11.32 11.87 -14.18
CA PRO A 30 12.08 12.81 -15.00
C PRO A 30 13.26 13.43 -14.25
N GLU A 31 13.15 13.59 -12.92
CA GLU A 31 14.14 14.23 -12.06
C GLU A 31 15.43 13.42 -11.97
N GLU A 32 16.58 14.10 -12.16
CA GLU A 32 17.89 13.44 -12.19
C GLU A 32 18.27 12.77 -10.87
N GLU A 33 17.90 13.37 -9.74
CA GLU A 33 18.18 12.85 -8.40
C GLU A 33 17.62 11.43 -8.19
N TYR A 34 16.53 11.08 -8.89
CA TYR A 34 15.90 9.77 -8.73
C TYR A 34 16.36 8.74 -9.75
N ARG A 35 17.14 9.13 -10.76
CA ARG A 35 17.57 8.20 -11.84
C ARG A 35 18.51 7.11 -11.36
N SER A 36 19.23 7.33 -10.25
CA SER A 36 20.11 6.32 -9.64
C SER A 36 19.35 5.22 -8.90
N PHE A 37 18.09 5.45 -8.53
CA PHE A 37 17.28 4.48 -7.80
C PHE A 37 16.54 3.55 -8.76
N VAL A 38 17.26 2.55 -9.26
CA VAL A 38 16.72 1.55 -10.19
C VAL A 38 16.42 0.25 -9.44
N ASP A 39 15.19 -0.24 -9.60
CA ASP A 39 14.77 -1.56 -9.13
C ASP A 39 15.42 -2.65 -9.98
N SER A 40 15.85 -3.75 -9.35
CA SER A 40 16.42 -4.89 -10.08
C SER A 40 15.43 -5.52 -11.05
N ASP A 41 15.95 -6.19 -12.08
CA ASP A 41 15.17 -7.00 -13.01
C ASP A 41 14.24 -7.96 -12.27
N LEU A 42 12.96 -7.91 -12.64
CA LEU A 42 11.91 -8.79 -12.16
C LEU A 42 11.53 -9.77 -13.27
N TRP A 43 11.65 -11.05 -13.00
CA TRP A 43 11.26 -12.12 -13.92
C TRP A 43 9.99 -12.78 -13.41
N ASP A 44 9.00 -12.93 -14.27
CA ASP A 44 7.75 -13.58 -13.89
C ASP A 44 7.18 -14.39 -15.07
N LEU A 45 6.14 -15.19 -14.81
CA LEU A 45 5.45 -15.91 -15.88
C LEU A 45 4.81 -14.92 -16.87
N PRO A 46 4.86 -15.20 -18.19
CA PRO A 46 4.24 -14.35 -19.18
C PRO A 46 2.72 -14.32 -18.97
N SER A 47 2.14 -13.12 -19.08
CA SER A 47 0.74 -12.92 -18.75
C SER A 47 0.12 -11.75 -19.49
N ALA A 48 -1.18 -11.81 -19.73
CA ALA A 48 -1.95 -10.81 -20.46
C ALA A 48 -3.34 -10.61 -19.81
N PRO A 49 -3.97 -9.43 -19.96
CA PRO A 49 -5.37 -9.24 -19.56
C PRO A 49 -6.29 -10.25 -20.26
N LEU A 50 -7.18 -10.88 -19.51
CA LEU A 50 -8.20 -11.77 -20.06
C LEU A 50 -9.52 -11.00 -20.16
N ASN A 51 -9.76 -10.43 -21.33
CA ASN A 51 -10.90 -9.54 -21.56
C ASN A 51 -12.15 -10.33 -21.92
N ALA A 52 -13.32 -9.81 -21.54
CA ALA A 52 -14.59 -10.41 -21.93
C ALA A 52 -14.82 -10.25 -23.45
N LEU A 53 -15.42 -11.26 -24.08
CA LEU A 53 -15.83 -11.20 -25.47
C LEU A 53 -17.01 -10.24 -25.65
N GLY A 54 -16.95 -9.42 -26.68
CA GLY A 54 -18.07 -8.60 -27.13
C GLY A 54 -18.85 -9.28 -28.27
N GLY A 55 -20.17 -9.37 -28.15
CA GLY A 55 -21.06 -9.90 -29.20
C GLY A 55 -21.04 -11.42 -29.33
N ASP A 56 -21.28 -11.95 -30.53
CA ASP A 56 -21.35 -13.40 -30.83
C ASP A 56 -19.98 -14.06 -31.07
N ARG A 57 -18.88 -13.39 -30.72
CA ARG A 57 -17.52 -13.93 -30.88
C ARG A 57 -17.29 -15.08 -29.91
N ARG A 58 -16.50 -16.07 -30.34
CA ARG A 58 -16.04 -17.18 -29.51
C ARG A 58 -14.55 -17.38 -29.77
N SER A 59 -13.80 -17.68 -28.72
CA SER A 59 -12.41 -18.07 -28.86
C SER A 59 -12.32 -19.42 -29.57
N GLU A 60 -11.39 -19.56 -30.51
CA GLU A 60 -11.12 -20.80 -31.23
C GLU A 60 -10.20 -21.72 -30.41
N THR A 61 -9.35 -21.15 -29.55
CA THR A 61 -8.45 -21.94 -28.71
C THR A 61 -9.21 -22.76 -27.68
N ILE A 62 -9.01 -24.07 -27.73
CA ILE A 62 -9.55 -25.01 -26.74
C ILE A 62 -8.57 -25.10 -25.57
N VAL A 63 -9.05 -24.72 -24.38
CA VAL A 63 -8.34 -24.96 -23.11
C VAL A 63 -8.92 -26.21 -22.46
N GLU A 64 -8.15 -27.29 -22.45
CA GLU A 64 -8.51 -28.55 -21.81
C GLU A 64 -8.75 -28.34 -20.30
N GLY A 65 -9.78 -28.95 -19.74
CA GLY A 65 -10.13 -28.78 -18.32
C GLY A 65 -10.93 -27.51 -18.00
N ALA A 66 -11.28 -26.67 -18.99
CA ALA A 66 -12.11 -25.48 -18.79
C ALA A 66 -13.42 -25.75 -18.03
N TYR A 67 -14.03 -26.92 -18.23
CA TYR A 67 -15.27 -27.32 -17.55
C TYR A 67 -15.13 -27.37 -16.01
N SER A 68 -13.92 -27.60 -15.49
CA SER A 68 -13.66 -27.62 -14.04
C SER A 68 -13.76 -26.24 -13.39
N LEU A 69 -13.76 -25.17 -14.21
CA LEU A 69 -13.85 -23.79 -13.74
C LEU A 69 -15.26 -23.23 -13.82
N LEU A 70 -16.26 -23.94 -14.35
CA LEU A 70 -17.57 -23.36 -14.70
C LEU A 70 -18.27 -22.62 -13.54
N ASP A 71 -18.09 -23.08 -12.31
CA ASP A 71 -18.67 -22.44 -11.11
C ASP A 71 -18.00 -21.10 -10.78
N ASP A 72 -16.76 -20.90 -11.24
CA ASP A 72 -15.90 -19.76 -10.91
C ASP A 72 -15.63 -18.82 -12.11
N LEU A 73 -15.49 -19.39 -13.31
CA LEU A 73 -15.10 -18.73 -14.54
C LEU A 73 -15.60 -19.51 -15.76
N ASP A 74 -16.51 -18.89 -16.50
CA ASP A 74 -16.96 -19.39 -17.81
C ASP A 74 -16.08 -18.83 -18.92
N LEU A 75 -15.10 -19.64 -19.37
CA LEU A 75 -14.11 -19.23 -20.38
C LEU A 75 -14.72 -18.92 -21.75
N GLU A 76 -15.93 -19.42 -22.07
CA GLU A 76 -16.59 -19.10 -23.34
C GLU A 76 -16.93 -17.61 -23.46
N LYS A 77 -16.95 -16.88 -22.34
CA LYS A 77 -17.20 -15.44 -22.29
C LYS A 77 -15.94 -14.58 -22.42
N PHE A 78 -14.76 -15.18 -22.63
CA PHE A 78 -13.48 -14.47 -22.64
C PHE A 78 -12.69 -14.69 -23.93
N ASP A 79 -11.94 -13.65 -24.32
CA ASP A 79 -11.09 -13.62 -25.51
C ASP A 79 -9.73 -14.23 -25.18
N VAL A 80 -9.71 -15.57 -25.17
CA VAL A 80 -8.55 -16.38 -24.82
C VAL A 80 -7.50 -16.28 -25.92
N ASP A 81 -7.92 -16.20 -27.18
CA ASP A 81 -7.03 -16.11 -28.34
C ASP A 81 -6.17 -14.84 -28.26
N SER A 82 -6.79 -13.67 -28.06
CA SER A 82 -6.04 -12.40 -27.98
C SER A 82 -5.10 -12.36 -26.78
N ALA A 83 -5.51 -12.93 -25.64
CA ALA A 83 -4.67 -13.01 -24.44
C ALA A 83 -3.46 -13.93 -24.68
N LEU A 84 -3.65 -15.06 -25.36
CA LEU A 84 -2.58 -15.97 -25.74
C LEU A 84 -1.62 -15.35 -26.74
N ASP A 85 -2.13 -14.68 -27.78
CA ASP A 85 -1.31 -13.98 -28.76
C ASP A 85 -0.42 -12.93 -28.10
N GLU A 86 -0.95 -12.16 -27.14
CA GLU A 86 -0.16 -11.22 -26.35
C GLU A 86 0.93 -11.94 -25.54
N VAL A 87 0.59 -13.00 -24.82
CA VAL A 87 1.55 -13.83 -24.06
C VAL A 87 2.67 -14.39 -24.96
N LEU A 88 2.34 -14.88 -26.14
CA LEU A 88 3.31 -15.46 -27.08
C LEU A 88 4.16 -14.38 -27.74
N SER A 89 3.61 -13.19 -27.98
CA SER A 89 4.36 -12.04 -28.50
C SER A 89 5.48 -11.59 -27.54
N LEU A 90 5.31 -11.79 -26.22
CA LEU A 90 6.32 -11.48 -25.21
C LEU A 90 7.54 -12.41 -25.31
N SER A 91 7.35 -13.65 -25.79
CA SER A 91 8.37 -14.70 -25.78
C SER A 91 9.07 -14.95 -27.12
N TYR A 92 8.41 -14.61 -28.25
CA TYR A 92 8.83 -15.00 -29.61
C TYR A 92 9.34 -16.45 -29.69
N LEU A 93 8.46 -17.38 -29.33
CA LEU A 93 8.69 -18.78 -29.64
C LEU A 93 8.45 -18.99 -31.15
N GLU A 94 9.52 -19.12 -31.94
CA GLU A 94 9.43 -19.48 -33.37
C GLU A 94 8.90 -20.91 -33.59
N SER A 95 8.95 -21.76 -32.56
CA SER A 95 8.42 -23.12 -32.62
C SER A 95 6.91 -23.12 -32.38
N PRO A 96 6.09 -23.80 -33.19
CA PRO A 96 4.69 -23.99 -32.87
C PRO A 96 4.60 -24.72 -31.54
N LEU A 97 4.01 -24.07 -30.53
CA LEU A 97 3.47 -24.79 -29.39
C LEU A 97 2.59 -25.91 -29.96
N GLU A 98 2.66 -27.11 -29.38
CA GLU A 98 1.52 -28.01 -29.55
C GLU A 98 0.35 -27.23 -29.01
N GLY A 99 -0.58 -26.79 -29.86
CA GLY A 99 -1.68 -25.89 -29.53
C GLY A 99 -2.71 -26.51 -28.57
N ARG A 100 -2.25 -27.28 -27.59
CA ARG A 100 -2.99 -27.85 -26.47
C ARG A 100 -2.60 -27.06 -25.24
N TRP A 101 -3.53 -26.24 -24.80
CA TRP A 101 -3.47 -25.56 -23.51
C TRP A 101 -4.38 -26.31 -22.55
N SER A 102 -3.96 -26.44 -21.30
CA SER A 102 -4.82 -27.00 -20.25
C SER A 102 -4.92 -26.05 -19.06
N VAL A 103 -6.05 -26.04 -18.38
CA VAL A 103 -6.20 -25.32 -17.11
C VAL A 103 -5.18 -25.89 -16.13
N TRP A 104 -4.37 -25.00 -15.55
CA TRP A 104 -3.40 -25.34 -14.52
C TRP A 104 -3.95 -25.01 -13.13
N LYS A 105 -4.38 -23.75 -12.94
CA LYS A 105 -4.85 -23.25 -11.65
C LYS A 105 -5.71 -22.01 -11.86
N PHE A 106 -6.68 -21.78 -11.00
CA PHE A 106 -7.41 -20.52 -10.93
C PHE A 106 -7.28 -19.93 -9.52
N VAL A 107 -6.86 -18.66 -9.45
CA VAL A 107 -6.60 -17.97 -8.19
C VAL A 107 -7.45 -16.71 -8.13
N LYS A 108 -8.31 -16.62 -7.11
CA LYS A 108 -9.08 -15.40 -6.83
C LYS A 108 -8.26 -14.48 -5.94
N GLU A 109 -8.08 -13.24 -6.36
CA GLU A 109 -7.36 -12.26 -5.56
C GLU A 109 -8.26 -11.72 -4.44
N PRO A 110 -7.74 -11.58 -3.21
CA PRO A 110 -8.42 -10.87 -2.13
C PRO A 110 -8.75 -9.41 -2.46
N GLU A 111 -9.74 -8.84 -1.77
CA GLU A 111 -10.15 -7.44 -1.97
C GLU A 111 -9.19 -6.43 -1.28
N PHE A 112 -8.01 -6.23 -1.85
CA PHE A 112 -7.05 -5.23 -1.35
C PHE A 112 -7.52 -3.77 -1.50
N GLY A 113 -8.34 -3.51 -2.52
CA GLY A 113 -8.84 -2.17 -2.85
C GLY A 113 -7.77 -1.16 -3.28
N PRO A 114 -8.17 0.04 -3.73
CA PRO A 114 -9.55 0.42 -4.03
C PRO A 114 -10.02 -0.07 -5.41
N GLY A 115 -9.10 -0.49 -6.28
CA GLY A 115 -9.42 -1.13 -7.56
C GLY A 115 -10.07 -2.50 -7.40
N PRO A 116 -10.77 -3.02 -8.43
CA PRO A 116 -11.37 -4.35 -8.40
C PRO A 116 -10.29 -5.44 -8.23
N PRO A 117 -10.62 -6.60 -7.63
CA PRO A 117 -9.71 -7.74 -7.56
C PRO A 117 -9.39 -8.27 -8.97
N VAL A 118 -8.20 -8.84 -9.13
CA VAL A 118 -7.69 -9.43 -10.37
C VAL A 118 -7.60 -10.94 -10.20
N ASN A 119 -8.58 -11.66 -10.74
CA ASN A 119 -8.55 -13.12 -10.74
C ASN A 119 -7.60 -13.64 -11.82
N VAL A 120 -6.83 -14.67 -11.50
CA VAL A 120 -5.74 -15.16 -12.34
C VAL A 120 -6.03 -16.59 -12.78
N LEU A 121 -6.11 -16.77 -14.10
CA LEU A 121 -6.16 -18.08 -14.75
C LEU A 121 -4.76 -18.47 -15.19
N PHE A 122 -4.23 -19.52 -14.58
CA PHE A 122 -3.01 -20.18 -15.03
C PHE A 122 -3.39 -21.27 -16.03
N ILE A 123 -2.74 -21.26 -17.18
CA ILE A 123 -2.82 -22.33 -18.19
C ILE A 123 -1.43 -22.91 -18.44
N LEU A 124 -1.38 -24.21 -18.72
CA LEU A 124 -0.16 -24.94 -19.03
C LEU A 124 -0.06 -25.14 -20.55
N GLY A 125 1.12 -24.87 -21.10
CA GLY A 125 1.51 -25.20 -22.47
C GLY A 125 2.90 -25.85 -22.49
N ILE A 126 3.14 -26.74 -23.45
CA ILE A 126 4.41 -27.46 -23.59
C ILE A 126 5.00 -27.14 -24.97
N VAL A 127 6.25 -26.68 -25.01
CA VAL A 127 6.96 -26.42 -26.28
C VAL A 127 7.44 -27.71 -26.93
N LYS A 128 7.48 -27.78 -28.26
CA LYS A 128 7.96 -28.99 -28.99
C LYS A 128 9.46 -29.19 -28.91
N SER A 129 10.24 -28.11 -28.89
CA SER A 129 11.70 -28.16 -28.82
C SER A 129 12.26 -26.87 -28.21
N LYS A 130 13.46 -26.96 -27.65
CA LYS A 130 14.20 -25.85 -27.03
C LYS A 130 14.85 -24.92 -28.07
N GLU A 131 14.86 -25.30 -29.36
CA GLU A 131 15.71 -24.71 -30.41
C GLU A 131 15.20 -23.37 -31.00
N GLY A 132 14.23 -22.73 -30.36
CA GLY A 132 13.82 -21.37 -30.72
C GLY A 132 14.75 -20.32 -30.13
N ILE A 133 15.12 -19.29 -30.92
CA ILE A 133 15.83 -18.12 -30.40
C ILE A 133 14.89 -17.38 -29.45
N LEU A 134 15.17 -17.43 -28.14
CA LEU A 134 14.46 -16.61 -27.16
C LEU A 134 14.84 -15.14 -27.31
N LYS A 135 13.88 -14.22 -27.10
CA LYS A 135 14.21 -12.81 -26.90
C LYS A 135 15.15 -12.65 -25.71
N GLU A 136 16.00 -11.61 -25.72
CA GLU A 136 16.84 -11.25 -24.56
C GLU A 136 16.03 -10.97 -23.28
N SER A 137 14.74 -10.70 -23.41
CA SER A 137 13.79 -10.51 -22.30
C SER A 137 13.18 -11.82 -21.78
N CYS A 138 13.66 -12.98 -22.23
CA CYS A 138 13.14 -14.29 -21.87
C CYS A 138 14.26 -15.23 -21.42
N GLN A 139 13.96 -16.09 -20.46
CA GLN A 139 14.87 -17.15 -20.06
C GLN A 139 14.10 -18.36 -19.53
N TRP A 140 14.74 -19.52 -19.61
CA TRP A 140 14.29 -20.73 -18.93
C TRP A 140 14.73 -20.68 -17.47
N LEU A 141 13.84 -21.00 -16.55
CA LEU A 141 14.10 -21.04 -15.13
C LEU A 141 13.66 -22.39 -14.56
N SER A 142 14.54 -23.04 -13.80
CA SER A 142 14.19 -24.24 -13.06
C SER A 142 13.43 -23.91 -11.78
N LYS A 143 12.67 -24.88 -11.27
CA LYS A 143 11.91 -24.71 -10.03
C LYS A 143 12.80 -24.43 -8.82
N GLU A 144 13.93 -25.10 -8.73
CA GLU A 144 14.93 -24.95 -7.66
C GLU A 144 15.58 -23.56 -7.74
N SER A 145 15.92 -23.11 -8.95
CA SER A 145 16.50 -21.78 -9.17
C SER A 145 15.51 -20.67 -8.75
N ALA A 146 14.23 -20.82 -9.09
CA ALA A 146 13.19 -19.89 -8.66
C ALA A 146 13.03 -19.87 -7.13
N LEU A 147 13.05 -21.04 -6.47
CA LEU A 147 12.97 -21.13 -5.02
C LEU A 147 14.15 -20.43 -4.33
N MET A 148 15.38 -20.66 -4.82
CA MET A 148 16.58 -19.99 -4.31
C MET A 148 16.49 -18.47 -4.45
N LEU A 149 16.05 -17.97 -5.60
CA LEU A 149 15.86 -16.52 -5.84
C LEU A 149 14.76 -15.90 -4.97
N LEU A 150 13.86 -16.71 -4.41
CA LEU A 150 12.78 -16.28 -3.54
C LEU A 150 13.13 -16.38 -2.04
N GLN A 151 14.04 -17.28 -1.64
CA GLN A 151 14.38 -17.55 -0.24
C GLN A 151 15.73 -16.96 0.21
N GLU A 152 16.72 -16.87 -0.67
CA GLU A 152 18.05 -16.33 -0.38
C GLU A 152 18.26 -14.98 -1.06
N VAL A 153 17.37 -14.05 -0.73
CA VAL A 153 17.31 -12.76 -1.42
C VAL A 153 18.46 -11.86 -0.99
N LYS A 154 19.33 -11.50 -1.94
CA LYS A 154 20.34 -10.45 -1.77
C LYS A 154 19.81 -9.12 -2.32
N ALA A 155 20.08 -8.03 -1.61
CA ALA A 155 19.72 -6.69 -2.07
C ALA A 155 20.30 -6.40 -3.46
N SER A 156 19.49 -5.78 -4.31
CA SER A 156 19.83 -5.44 -5.70
C SER A 156 20.14 -6.65 -6.61
N ALA A 157 19.75 -7.86 -6.22
CA ALA A 157 19.86 -9.05 -7.08
C ALA A 157 18.63 -9.22 -7.98
N THR A 158 18.72 -10.14 -8.94
CA THR A 158 17.60 -10.57 -9.79
C THR A 158 16.43 -11.06 -8.95
N ARG A 159 15.21 -10.69 -9.36
CA ARG A 159 13.98 -10.95 -8.61
C ARG A 159 13.05 -11.86 -9.39
N VAL A 160 12.23 -12.61 -8.65
CA VAL A 160 11.19 -13.49 -9.20
C VAL A 160 9.82 -13.01 -8.73
N GLY A 161 8.89 -12.85 -9.66
CA GLY A 161 7.57 -12.29 -9.43
C GLY A 161 6.55 -13.26 -8.80
N PRO A 162 5.36 -12.73 -8.45
CA PRO A 162 4.33 -13.48 -7.77
C PRO A 162 3.68 -14.56 -8.61
N PHE A 163 3.64 -14.48 -9.95
CA PHE A 163 3.03 -15.56 -10.74
C PHE A 163 3.89 -16.82 -10.76
N VAL A 164 5.22 -16.70 -10.81
CA VAL A 164 6.13 -17.84 -10.62
C VAL A 164 5.92 -18.46 -9.26
N PHE A 165 5.81 -17.65 -8.20
CA PHE A 165 5.46 -18.17 -6.88
C PHE A 165 4.10 -18.87 -6.97
N MET A 166 2.98 -18.17 -7.14
CA MET A 166 1.64 -18.75 -7.08
C MET A 166 1.37 -19.93 -8.03
N GLY A 167 2.00 -19.94 -9.21
CA GLY A 167 1.80 -20.92 -10.26
C GLY A 167 2.71 -22.15 -10.18
N ILE A 168 3.94 -22.01 -9.69
CA ILE A 168 4.95 -23.09 -9.75
C ILE A 168 5.40 -23.57 -8.36
N VAL A 169 5.66 -22.64 -7.44
CA VAL A 169 6.44 -22.91 -6.21
C VAL A 169 5.66 -23.59 -5.06
N PRO A 170 4.40 -23.24 -4.74
CA PRO A 170 3.62 -23.83 -3.64
C PRO A 170 3.48 -25.35 -3.67
N ASP A 171 3.71 -25.99 -4.81
CA ASP A 171 3.69 -27.45 -4.89
C ASP A 171 4.98 -28.10 -4.32
N VAL A 172 6.03 -27.32 -4.01
CA VAL A 172 7.32 -27.80 -3.45
C VAL A 172 7.70 -27.09 -2.16
N ALA A 173 7.47 -25.78 -2.07
CA ALA A 173 7.48 -25.10 -0.78
C ALA A 173 6.25 -25.60 -0.05
N LYS A 174 6.43 -26.46 0.98
CA LYS A 174 5.35 -26.97 1.83
C LYS A 174 4.31 -25.85 1.99
N ALA A 175 3.10 -26.05 1.46
CA ALA A 175 2.03 -25.06 1.63
C ALA A 175 2.04 -24.66 3.11
N THR A 176 2.23 -23.36 3.38
CA THR A 176 2.41 -22.88 4.75
C THR A 176 1.31 -23.48 5.62
N LYS A 177 1.63 -23.96 6.83
CA LYS A 177 0.62 -24.57 7.75
C LYS A 177 -0.64 -23.69 7.91
N PHE A 178 -0.48 -22.39 7.69
CA PHE A 178 -1.53 -21.39 7.62
C PHE A 178 -2.59 -21.64 6.53
N SER A 179 -2.19 -22.00 5.30
CA SER A 179 -3.08 -22.17 4.14
C SER A 179 -4.24 -23.16 4.39
N ALA A 180 -3.99 -24.25 5.12
CA ALA A 180 -5.00 -25.28 5.39
C ALA A 180 -6.05 -24.88 6.44
N THR A 181 -5.81 -23.79 7.18
CA THR A 181 -6.57 -23.45 8.38
C THR A 181 -7.24 -22.07 8.32
N CYS A 182 -6.78 -21.18 7.43
CA CYS A 182 -7.30 -19.82 7.28
C CYS A 182 -8.70 -19.80 6.61
N PRO A 183 -9.74 -19.29 7.29
CA PRO A 183 -11.09 -19.18 6.72
C PRO A 183 -11.27 -17.93 5.83
N LEU A 184 -10.28 -17.04 5.79
CA LEU A 184 -10.34 -15.75 5.12
C LEU A 184 -9.69 -15.81 3.74
N HIS A 185 -10.10 -14.92 2.83
CA HIS A 185 -9.38 -14.72 1.59
C HIS A 185 -8.02 -14.08 1.87
N TYR A 186 -6.96 -14.68 1.35
CA TYR A 186 -5.59 -14.22 1.57
C TYR A 186 -4.75 -14.36 0.29
N GLN A 187 -3.61 -13.68 0.29
CA GLN A 187 -2.56 -13.85 -0.70
C GLN A 187 -1.23 -14.03 0.02
N GLU A 188 -0.52 -15.10 -0.30
CA GLU A 188 0.87 -15.27 0.12
C GLU A 188 1.79 -14.81 -1.01
N TYR A 189 2.55 -13.74 -0.77
CA TYR A 189 3.73 -13.34 -1.51
C TYR A 189 4.30 -12.06 -0.87
N PRO A 190 5.61 -11.99 -0.60
CA PRO A 190 6.66 -13.00 -0.85
C PRO A 190 6.49 -14.27 0.02
N PRO A 191 7.25 -15.36 -0.23
CA PRO A 191 7.09 -16.60 0.52
C PRO A 191 7.18 -16.39 2.04
N GLY A 192 6.29 -17.03 2.79
CA GLY A 192 6.20 -16.92 4.24
C GLY A 192 5.49 -15.66 4.75
N ILE A 193 5.13 -14.72 3.88
CA ILE A 193 4.35 -13.52 4.24
C ILE A 193 2.96 -13.64 3.62
N THR A 194 1.96 -13.86 4.47
CA THR A 194 0.56 -13.92 4.06
C THR A 194 -0.16 -12.62 4.38
N LEU A 195 -0.85 -12.04 3.40
CA LEU A 195 -1.66 -10.85 3.55
C LEU A 195 -3.14 -11.22 3.56
N VAL A 196 -3.87 -10.73 4.56
CA VAL A 196 -5.31 -10.89 4.72
C VAL A 196 -5.94 -9.49 4.76
N PRO A 197 -6.56 -8.99 3.69
CA PRO A 197 -7.19 -7.68 3.71
C PRO A 197 -8.47 -7.72 4.56
N MET A 198 -8.37 -7.21 5.78
CA MET A 198 -9.45 -7.16 6.76
C MET A 198 -10.24 -5.87 6.59
N LYS A 199 -11.57 -5.95 6.47
CA LYS A 199 -12.41 -4.73 6.45
C LYS A 199 -12.24 -3.96 7.75
N SER A 200 -11.77 -2.73 7.65
CA SER A 200 -11.32 -1.91 8.79
C SER A 200 -11.94 -0.51 8.75
N ARG A 201 -11.68 0.30 9.79
CA ARG A 201 -12.13 1.70 9.87
C ARG A 201 -11.15 2.66 9.20
N THR A 202 -10.59 2.25 8.06
CA THR A 202 -9.66 3.07 7.28
C THR A 202 -10.36 4.17 6.49
N ARG A 203 -9.60 5.07 5.87
CA ARG A 203 -10.12 6.18 5.07
C ARG A 203 -10.24 5.79 3.60
N GLU A 204 -11.20 6.43 2.91
CA GLU A 204 -11.31 6.35 1.46
C GLU A 204 -9.97 6.71 0.78
N PRO A 205 -9.59 6.03 -0.31
CA PRO A 205 -10.43 5.10 -1.08
C PRO A 205 -10.40 3.65 -0.58
N PHE A 206 -9.64 3.35 0.49
CA PHE A 206 -9.51 2.00 1.01
C PHE A 206 -10.69 1.63 1.90
N HIS A 207 -10.92 0.31 2.01
CA HIS A 207 -11.94 -0.27 2.87
C HIS A 207 -11.38 -1.39 3.75
N THR A 208 -10.07 -1.64 3.64
CA THR A 208 -9.38 -2.77 4.26
C THR A 208 -8.00 -2.34 4.77
N THR A 209 -7.57 -2.98 5.85
CA THR A 209 -6.19 -3.00 6.33
C THR A 209 -5.63 -4.39 6.13
N ASN A 210 -4.42 -4.50 5.61
CA ASN A 210 -3.74 -5.77 5.39
C ASN A 210 -3.25 -6.31 6.73
N LEU A 211 -3.95 -7.28 7.29
CA LEU A 211 -3.40 -8.08 8.38
C LEU A 211 -2.30 -8.98 7.79
N ILE A 212 -1.08 -8.83 8.28
CA ILE A 212 0.02 -9.70 7.86
C ILE A 212 0.13 -10.87 8.84
N VAL A 213 0.20 -12.07 8.30
CA VAL A 213 0.36 -13.31 9.05
C VAL A 213 1.62 -14.03 8.58
N VAL A 214 2.48 -14.36 9.53
CA VAL A 214 3.67 -15.18 9.33
C VAL A 214 3.58 -16.35 10.31
N VAL A 215 3.78 -17.56 9.80
CA VAL A 215 3.73 -18.79 10.59
C VAL A 215 4.98 -19.59 10.32
N ALA A 216 5.74 -19.87 11.38
CA ALA A 216 6.95 -20.67 11.30
C ALA A 216 6.66 -22.10 10.81
N ASP A 217 7.51 -22.59 9.90
CA ASP A 217 7.48 -23.99 9.49
C ASP A 217 8.01 -24.90 10.60
N ASP A 218 9.11 -24.50 11.21
CA ASP A 218 9.75 -25.19 12.34
C ASP A 218 9.61 -24.35 13.63
N ALA A 219 9.10 -24.97 14.69
CA ALA A 219 8.97 -24.30 15.98
C ALA A 219 10.36 -24.02 16.58
N ILE A 220 10.56 -22.83 17.15
CA ILE A 220 11.80 -22.49 17.84
C ILE A 220 11.94 -23.38 19.09
N ASN A 221 12.94 -24.25 19.12
CA ASN A 221 13.46 -24.81 20.37
C ASN A 221 14.15 -23.68 21.15
N GLU A 222 13.93 -23.60 22.47
CA GLU A 222 14.24 -22.47 23.36
C GLU A 222 15.74 -22.10 23.48
N GLN A 223 16.43 -21.84 22.37
CA GLN A 223 17.75 -21.23 22.35
C GLN A 223 17.58 -19.71 22.28
N LYS A 224 17.67 -19.08 23.46
CA LYS A 224 17.72 -17.63 23.59
C LYS A 224 19.02 -17.11 22.98
N ASP A 225 18.97 -16.67 21.72
CA ASP A 225 19.95 -15.75 21.19
C ASP A 225 19.59 -14.34 21.71
N SER A 226 20.48 -13.75 22.51
CA SER A 226 20.28 -12.44 23.14
C SER A 226 20.25 -11.29 22.14
N SER A 227 20.53 -11.52 20.85
CA SER A 227 20.47 -10.52 19.80
C SER A 227 19.03 -10.17 19.36
N PHE A 228 18.03 -10.98 19.72
CA PHE A 228 16.63 -10.73 19.41
C PHE A 228 15.89 -10.14 20.61
N VAL A 229 15.05 -9.12 20.36
CA VAL A 229 14.22 -8.49 21.39
C VAL A 229 13.06 -9.41 21.80
N THR A 230 12.59 -10.23 20.87
CA THR A 230 11.54 -11.22 21.11
C THR A 230 11.68 -12.38 20.12
N TYR A 231 11.04 -13.51 20.45
CA TYR A 231 10.92 -14.65 19.58
C TYR A 231 9.53 -15.29 19.68
N GLY A 232 9.08 -15.92 18.61
CA GLY A 232 7.79 -16.59 18.54
C GLY A 232 7.72 -17.65 17.44
N ASN A 233 6.54 -18.26 17.30
CA ASN A 233 6.26 -19.21 16.21
C ASN A 233 5.25 -18.67 15.20
N SER A 234 4.65 -17.51 15.51
CA SER A 234 3.76 -16.80 14.62
C SER A 234 3.86 -15.29 14.88
N LEU A 235 3.61 -14.51 13.84
CA LEU A 235 3.55 -13.06 13.89
C LEU A 235 2.28 -12.56 13.23
N LEU A 236 1.58 -11.66 13.91
CA LEU A 236 0.53 -10.82 13.34
C LEU A 236 1.01 -9.37 13.29
N VAL A 237 0.84 -8.72 12.14
CA VAL A 237 1.10 -7.27 12.00
C VAL A 237 -0.21 -6.55 11.70
N ASP A 238 -0.48 -5.48 12.45
CA ASP A 238 -1.63 -4.59 12.30
C ASP A 238 -2.99 -5.32 12.24
N PRO A 239 -3.42 -5.93 13.35
CA PRO A 239 -4.67 -6.70 13.41
C PRO A 239 -5.95 -5.85 13.43
N GLY A 240 -5.88 -4.60 12.94
CA GLY A 240 -7.02 -3.71 12.93
C GLY A 240 -8.10 -4.16 11.95
N CYS A 241 -9.30 -4.33 12.48
CA CYS A 241 -10.46 -4.71 11.71
C CYS A 241 -11.72 -4.17 12.38
N SER A 242 -12.79 -4.02 11.61
CA SER A 242 -14.08 -3.61 12.16
C SER A 242 -14.68 -4.70 13.05
N SER A 243 -15.46 -4.31 14.05
CA SER A 243 -16.04 -5.23 15.06
C SER A 243 -16.83 -6.40 14.46
N ARG A 244 -17.41 -6.22 13.27
CA ARG A 244 -18.10 -7.27 12.51
C ARG A 244 -17.19 -8.47 12.17
N PHE A 245 -15.89 -8.24 11.98
CA PHE A 245 -14.90 -9.25 11.60
C PHE A 245 -14.05 -9.74 12.78
N HIS A 246 -14.37 -9.31 14.02
CA HIS A 246 -13.73 -9.85 15.23
C HIS A 246 -13.89 -11.38 15.38
N PRO A 247 -15.04 -12.01 15.04
CA PRO A 247 -15.15 -13.47 15.06
C PRO A 247 -14.16 -14.16 14.12
N ASP A 248 -13.97 -13.62 12.91
CA ASP A 248 -13.04 -14.19 11.93
C ASP A 248 -11.58 -14.05 12.40
N LEU A 249 -11.23 -12.89 12.96
CA LEU A 249 -9.92 -12.69 13.59
C LEU A 249 -9.71 -13.65 14.76
N ALA A 250 -10.73 -13.87 15.60
CA ALA A 250 -10.66 -14.80 16.73
C ALA A 250 -10.43 -16.25 16.27
N ASP A 251 -11.14 -16.69 15.23
CA ASP A 251 -10.96 -18.04 14.65
C ASP A 251 -9.57 -18.22 14.04
N LEU A 252 -9.07 -17.20 13.32
CA LEU A 252 -7.71 -17.19 12.80
C LEU A 252 -6.68 -17.33 13.94
N VAL A 253 -6.78 -16.47 14.97
CA VAL A 253 -5.84 -16.47 16.10
C VAL A 253 -5.86 -17.80 16.86
N ALA A 254 -7.03 -18.43 17.03
CA ALA A 254 -7.17 -19.71 17.71
C ALA A 254 -6.44 -20.85 17.00
N LYS A 255 -6.24 -20.74 15.68
CA LYS A 255 -5.56 -21.72 14.83
C LYS A 255 -4.05 -21.47 14.70
N LEU A 256 -3.57 -20.30 15.10
CA LEU A 256 -2.15 -19.98 15.07
C LEU A 256 -1.37 -20.75 16.16
N PRO A 257 -0.08 -21.06 15.92
CA PRO A 257 0.81 -21.56 16.96
C PRO A 257 0.86 -20.65 18.19
N ARG A 258 1.08 -21.26 19.37
CA ARG A 258 1.39 -20.56 20.61
C ARG A 258 2.73 -19.81 20.51
N LYS A 259 2.99 -18.89 21.46
CA LYS A 259 4.08 -17.88 21.40
C LYS A 259 3.88 -16.94 20.20
N LEU A 260 2.69 -16.33 20.16
CA LEU A 260 2.30 -15.35 19.14
C LEU A 260 2.94 -14.01 19.46
N VAL A 261 3.62 -13.45 18.47
CA VAL A 261 4.09 -12.06 18.50
C VAL A 261 3.07 -11.21 17.75
N VAL A 262 2.66 -10.10 18.33
CA VAL A 262 1.80 -9.10 17.69
C VAL A 262 2.64 -7.86 17.51
N PHE A 263 2.74 -7.36 16.28
CA PHE A 263 3.42 -6.11 15.98
C PHE A 263 2.41 -5.08 15.49
N VAL A 264 2.56 -3.86 15.95
CA VAL A 264 1.75 -2.73 15.47
C VAL A 264 2.68 -1.67 14.89
N THR A 265 2.43 -1.28 13.63
CA THR A 265 3.19 -0.24 12.95
C THR A 265 2.93 1.13 13.57
N HIS A 266 1.67 1.46 13.84
CA HIS A 266 1.28 2.70 14.49
C HIS A 266 -0.13 2.63 15.12
N HIS A 267 -0.52 3.69 15.83
CA HIS A 267 -1.66 3.70 16.75
C HIS A 267 -3.04 3.95 16.12
N HIS A 268 -3.14 4.15 14.80
CA HIS A 268 -4.44 4.43 14.18
C HIS A 268 -5.38 3.22 14.31
N TYR A 269 -6.67 3.51 14.48
CA TYR A 269 -7.69 2.52 14.87
C TYR A 269 -7.73 1.31 13.94
N ASP A 270 -7.62 1.55 12.64
CA ASP A 270 -7.60 0.52 11.61
C ASP A 270 -6.36 -0.38 11.61
N HIS A 271 -5.41 -0.19 12.54
CA HIS A 271 -4.27 -1.07 12.81
C HIS A 271 -4.37 -1.75 14.19
N VAL A 272 -5.05 -1.13 15.16
CA VAL A 272 -5.05 -1.58 16.57
C VAL A 272 -6.37 -2.18 17.08
N ASP A 273 -7.48 -2.00 16.36
CA ASP A 273 -8.81 -2.36 16.85
C ASP A 273 -8.97 -3.84 17.22
N GLY A 274 -8.24 -4.75 16.55
CA GLY A 274 -8.30 -6.18 16.83
C GLY A 274 -7.40 -6.64 18.00
N LEU A 275 -6.63 -5.76 18.64
CA LEU A 275 -5.73 -6.14 19.73
C LEU A 275 -6.46 -6.81 20.89
N SER A 276 -7.63 -6.29 21.27
CA SER A 276 -8.44 -6.83 22.37
C SER A 276 -8.93 -8.26 22.09
N VAL A 277 -9.22 -8.56 20.81
CA VAL A 277 -9.62 -9.89 20.35
C VAL A 277 -8.46 -10.86 20.47
N ILE A 278 -7.28 -10.46 19.97
CA ILE A 278 -6.08 -11.30 20.06
C ILE A 278 -5.75 -11.60 21.51
N GLN A 279 -5.74 -10.58 22.39
CA GLN A 279 -5.40 -10.76 23.79
C GLN A 279 -6.36 -11.73 24.49
N LYS A 280 -7.66 -11.68 24.17
CA LYS A 280 -8.66 -12.59 24.72
C LYS A 280 -8.46 -14.03 24.23
N CYS A 281 -8.12 -14.21 22.95
CA CYS A 281 -7.94 -15.53 22.34
C CYS A 281 -6.58 -16.16 22.65
N ASN A 282 -5.55 -15.34 22.82
CA ASN A 282 -4.18 -15.74 23.09
C ASN A 282 -3.56 -14.85 24.19
N PRO A 283 -3.88 -15.12 25.47
CA PRO A 283 -3.43 -14.29 26.59
C PRO A 283 -1.92 -14.23 26.78
N ASP A 284 -1.18 -15.20 26.23
CA ASP A 284 0.29 -15.27 26.30
C ASP A 284 0.97 -14.56 25.12
N ALA A 285 0.20 -13.93 24.22
CA ALA A 285 0.76 -13.18 23.10
C ALA A 285 1.56 -11.97 23.59
N VAL A 286 2.62 -11.62 22.85
CA VAL A 286 3.50 -10.49 23.16
C VAL A 286 3.23 -9.37 22.17
N LEU A 287 2.81 -8.20 22.66
CA LEU A 287 2.62 -7.00 21.84
C LEU A 287 3.93 -6.20 21.75
N LEU A 288 4.37 -5.95 20.52
CA LEU A 288 5.47 -5.05 20.16
C LEU A 288 4.89 -3.81 19.49
N ALA A 289 5.32 -2.65 19.97
CA ALA A 289 4.95 -1.36 19.40
C ALA A 289 6.03 -0.34 19.73
N HIS A 290 6.13 0.72 18.92
CA HIS A 290 6.96 1.85 19.25
C HIS A 290 6.50 2.50 20.57
N GLU A 291 7.41 3.12 21.34
CA GLU A 291 7.05 3.79 22.59
C GLU A 291 5.89 4.78 22.42
N ASN A 292 5.98 5.70 21.44
CA ASN A 292 4.90 6.65 21.12
C ASN A 292 3.58 5.95 20.81
N THR A 293 3.58 4.94 19.94
CA THR A 293 2.40 4.14 19.60
C THR A 293 1.82 3.43 20.83
N GLY A 294 2.67 2.86 21.66
CA GLY A 294 2.29 2.19 22.90
C GLY A 294 1.55 3.08 23.89
N ARG A 295 1.87 4.38 23.95
CA ARG A 295 1.16 5.37 24.79
C ARG A 295 -0.28 5.64 24.34
N HIS A 296 -0.56 5.49 23.05
CA HIS A 296 -1.89 5.71 22.47
C HIS A 296 -2.79 4.47 22.52
N ILE A 297 -2.22 3.28 22.72
CA ILE A 297 -3.00 2.04 22.87
C ILE A 297 -3.48 1.95 24.32
N GLY A 298 -4.79 2.08 24.57
CA GLY A 298 -5.36 2.04 25.92
C GLY A 298 -5.34 0.65 26.57
N ARG A 299 -5.71 0.60 27.86
CA ARG A 299 -5.80 -0.66 28.62
C ARG A 299 -6.97 -1.56 28.20
N GLY A 300 -7.99 -0.97 27.54
CA GLY A 300 -9.13 -1.73 27.00
C GLY A 300 -8.76 -2.51 25.74
N GLU A 301 -7.77 -2.02 25.01
CA GLU A 301 -7.22 -2.61 23.79
C GLU A 301 -6.16 -3.67 24.12
N TRP A 302 -5.28 -3.38 25.08
CA TRP A 302 -4.29 -4.34 25.57
C TRP A 302 -3.95 -4.12 27.04
N SER A 303 -4.31 -5.09 27.88
CA SER A 303 -4.18 -5.00 29.34
C SER A 303 -2.84 -5.51 29.91
N LEU A 304 -2.07 -6.27 29.13
CA LEU A 304 -0.83 -6.93 29.58
C LEU A 304 0.40 -6.05 29.32
N CYS A 305 1.56 -6.52 29.80
CA CYS A 305 2.84 -5.90 29.47
C CYS A 305 3.06 -5.89 27.95
N ARG A 306 3.77 -4.86 27.48
CA ARG A 306 4.09 -4.63 26.07
C ARG A 306 5.59 -4.45 25.98
N THR A 307 6.17 -4.94 24.90
CA THR A 307 7.58 -4.70 24.60
C THR A 307 7.67 -3.46 23.75
N LEU A 308 8.14 -2.36 24.34
CA LEU A 308 8.36 -1.11 23.63
C LEU A 308 9.70 -1.18 22.89
N ILE A 309 9.68 -0.79 21.62
CA ILE A 309 10.85 -0.77 20.74
C ILE A 309 11.07 0.64 20.17
N SER A 310 12.29 0.93 19.76
CA SER A 310 12.71 2.25 19.25
C SER A 310 13.37 2.18 17.87
N GLY A 311 13.54 0.99 17.30
CA GLY A 311 14.16 0.75 16.00
C GLY A 311 15.53 0.08 16.09
N GLY A 312 15.85 -0.72 15.09
CA GLY A 312 17.05 -1.55 14.98
C GLY A 312 16.94 -2.91 15.66
N GLU A 313 15.86 -3.17 16.41
CA GLU A 313 15.68 -4.45 17.08
C GLU A 313 15.35 -5.57 16.11
N LYS A 314 15.82 -6.77 16.45
CA LYS A 314 15.61 -8.00 15.68
C LYS A 314 14.51 -8.83 16.32
N ILE A 315 13.62 -9.37 15.50
CA ILE A 315 12.52 -10.26 15.90
C ILE A 315 12.69 -11.60 15.17
N GLN A 316 12.54 -12.71 15.90
CA GLN A 316 12.64 -14.05 15.31
C GLN A 316 11.30 -14.79 15.37
N ILE A 317 10.81 -15.30 14.24
CA ILE A 317 9.57 -16.09 14.14
C ILE A 317 9.90 -17.40 13.44
N GLY A 318 10.19 -18.46 14.20
CA GLY A 318 10.76 -19.68 13.64
C GLY A 318 12.07 -19.44 12.91
N ASP A 319 12.07 -19.80 11.63
CA ASP A 319 13.09 -19.59 10.61
C ASP A 319 13.05 -18.19 9.99
N HIS A 320 11.98 -17.41 10.23
CA HIS A 320 11.86 -16.03 9.76
C HIS A 320 12.58 -15.04 10.69
N ARG A 321 13.26 -14.07 10.09
CA ARG A 321 13.92 -12.97 10.80
C ARG A 321 13.38 -11.64 10.30
N PHE A 322 13.09 -10.75 11.25
CA PHE A 322 12.63 -9.40 10.97
C PHE A 322 13.51 -8.39 11.68
N GLU A 323 13.71 -7.24 11.05
CA GLU A 323 14.42 -6.09 11.63
C GLU A 323 13.57 -4.84 11.40
N GLY A 324 13.31 -4.06 12.45
CA GLY A 324 12.39 -2.92 12.37
C GLY A 324 13.07 -1.57 12.47
N HIS A 325 12.51 -0.53 11.84
CA HIS A 325 13.02 0.84 11.96
C HIS A 325 11.97 1.87 11.55
N THR A 326 11.68 2.84 12.43
CA THR A 326 11.41 4.28 12.21
C THR A 326 10.96 4.94 13.54
N ASP A 327 11.13 6.26 13.71
CA ASP A 327 10.74 6.96 14.94
C ASP A 327 9.19 7.15 14.96
N GLY A 328 8.51 6.57 15.94
CA GLY A 328 7.05 6.71 16.10
C GLY A 328 6.21 5.67 15.32
N HIS A 329 6.21 5.78 13.99
CA HIS A 329 5.68 4.77 13.07
C HIS A 329 6.76 3.71 12.84
N LEU A 330 6.44 2.43 12.67
CA LEU A 330 7.44 1.38 12.44
C LEU A 330 7.22 0.63 11.13
N ALA A 331 8.30 0.41 10.39
CA ALA A 331 8.38 -0.60 9.33
C ALA A 331 9.12 -1.86 9.82
N LEU A 332 8.82 -3.03 9.21
CA LEU A 332 9.61 -4.26 9.39
C LEU A 332 10.17 -4.76 8.06
N LEU A 333 11.47 -5.03 8.05
CA LEU A 333 12.14 -5.74 6.98
C LEU A 333 12.12 -7.24 7.28
N HIS A 334 11.49 -8.03 6.41
CA HIS A 334 11.65 -9.48 6.38
C HIS A 334 12.98 -9.82 5.68
N VAL A 335 13.94 -10.33 6.43
CA VAL A 335 15.34 -10.45 6.01
C VAL A 335 15.53 -11.45 4.86
N SER A 336 14.88 -12.61 4.91
CA SER A 336 15.08 -13.68 3.91
C SER A 336 14.57 -13.30 2.53
N THR A 337 13.44 -12.60 2.45
CA THR A 337 12.86 -12.15 1.16
C THR A 337 13.20 -10.71 0.82
N ASN A 338 14.01 -10.04 1.65
CA ASN A 338 14.32 -8.61 1.59
C ASN A 338 13.07 -7.74 1.31
N SER A 339 11.98 -8.02 2.01
CA SER A 339 10.67 -7.39 1.77
C SER A 339 10.30 -6.50 2.92
N LEU A 340 9.86 -5.28 2.61
CA LEU A 340 9.65 -4.24 3.62
C LEU A 340 8.15 -4.02 3.83
N ILE A 341 7.69 -4.38 5.03
CA ILE A 341 6.37 -4.05 5.56
C ILE A 341 6.42 -2.59 6.03
N VAL A 342 5.79 -1.69 5.27
CA VAL A 342 5.97 -0.24 5.43
C VAL A 342 4.87 0.47 6.19
N GLY A 343 3.90 -0.26 6.77
CA GLY A 343 2.78 0.37 7.43
C GLY A 343 2.06 1.36 6.49
N ASP A 344 1.71 2.51 7.05
CA ASP A 344 1.20 3.69 6.34
C ASP A 344 2.26 4.66 5.79
N HIS A 345 3.55 4.32 5.80
CA HIS A 345 4.57 5.21 5.20
C HIS A 345 4.34 5.40 3.69
N CYS A 346 3.85 4.35 3.04
CA CYS A 346 3.35 4.34 1.67
C CYS A 346 2.09 3.46 1.61
N VAL A 347 1.19 3.77 0.68
CA VAL A 347 -0.04 2.99 0.42
C VAL A 347 -0.10 2.60 -1.05
N GLY A 348 -0.87 1.55 -1.38
CA GLY A 348 -0.92 1.00 -2.74
C GLY A 348 -1.52 1.94 -3.78
N GLN A 349 -2.26 2.98 -3.36
CA GLN A 349 -2.84 4.01 -4.21
C GLN A 349 -3.03 5.32 -3.45
N GLY A 350 -2.70 6.44 -4.10
CA GLY A 350 -2.84 7.77 -3.51
C GLY A 350 -1.61 8.17 -2.70
N SER A 351 -1.83 8.96 -1.63
CA SER A 351 -0.77 9.42 -0.73
C SER A 351 -1.11 9.01 0.71
N ALA A 352 -0.08 8.76 1.50
CA ALA A 352 -0.17 8.53 2.93
C ALA A 352 -0.46 9.83 3.69
N VAL A 353 -1.10 9.73 4.84
CA VAL A 353 -1.30 10.86 5.77
C VAL A 353 -0.16 10.85 6.78
N LEU A 354 0.42 12.03 7.05
CA LEU A 354 1.33 12.21 8.17
C LEU A 354 0.56 12.85 9.31
N ASP A 355 0.44 12.12 10.42
CA ASP A 355 -0.35 12.57 11.57
C ASP A 355 0.43 13.58 12.41
N VAL A 356 0.24 14.86 12.09
CA VAL A 356 0.83 15.99 12.81
C VAL A 356 0.49 15.98 14.30
N ARG A 357 -0.64 15.39 14.73
CA ARG A 357 -1.04 15.33 16.14
C ARG A 357 -0.25 14.29 16.93
N ALA A 358 0.31 13.32 16.24
CA ALA A 358 1.14 12.26 16.81
C ALA A 358 2.64 12.45 16.51
N GLY A 359 3.04 13.65 16.09
CA GLY A 359 4.44 14.00 15.82
C GLY A 359 4.91 13.72 14.40
N GLY A 360 4.01 13.45 13.45
CA GLY A 360 4.39 13.27 12.05
C GLY A 360 4.96 14.54 11.44
N ASP A 361 6.18 14.46 10.91
CA ASP A 361 6.85 15.55 10.22
C ASP A 361 7.49 15.08 8.91
N LEU A 362 7.74 16.02 8.01
CA LEU A 362 8.29 15.70 6.69
C LEU A 362 9.79 15.42 6.71
N LYS A 363 10.55 16.00 7.64
CA LYS A 363 12.00 15.79 7.69
C LYS A 363 12.28 14.32 7.97
N ASP A 364 11.64 13.77 8.98
CA ASP A 364 11.78 12.37 9.38
C ASP A 364 11.19 11.46 8.31
N TYR A 365 10.09 11.86 7.65
CA TYR A 365 9.55 11.16 6.49
C TYR A 365 10.56 11.04 5.33
N PHE A 366 11.21 12.15 4.95
CA PHE A 366 12.22 12.16 3.90
C PHE A 366 13.42 11.29 4.28
N GLN A 367 13.96 11.44 5.49
CA GLN A 367 15.08 10.65 5.99
C GLN A 367 14.78 9.15 6.01
N THR A 368 13.59 8.79 6.50
CA THR A 368 13.08 7.42 6.50
C THR A 368 12.98 6.84 5.10
N THR A 369 12.42 7.61 4.17
CA THR A 369 12.25 7.16 2.78
C THR A 369 13.61 6.90 2.11
N TYR A 370 14.62 7.72 2.38
CA TYR A 370 15.99 7.46 1.92
C TYR A 370 16.60 6.21 2.55
N ARG A 371 16.39 5.98 3.86
CA ARG A 371 16.81 4.72 4.51
C ARG A 371 16.14 3.51 3.85
N PHE A 372 14.87 3.60 3.49
CA PHE A 372 14.18 2.52 2.75
C PHE A 372 14.74 2.31 1.35
N LEU A 373 15.16 3.37 0.66
CA LEU A 373 15.86 3.25 -0.62
C LEU A 373 17.22 2.55 -0.46
N ASP A 374 17.96 2.87 0.61
CA ASP A 374 19.25 2.25 0.93
C ASP A 374 19.11 0.77 1.27
N LEU A 375 18.03 0.36 1.95
CA LEU A 375 17.69 -1.05 2.18
C LEU A 375 17.48 -1.83 0.87
N SER A 376 17.14 -1.13 -0.23
CA SER A 376 16.88 -1.72 -1.54
C SER A 376 15.93 -2.93 -1.46
N PRO A 377 14.72 -2.78 -0.86
CA PRO A 377 13.79 -3.89 -0.70
C PRO A 377 13.38 -4.44 -2.07
N HIS A 378 13.00 -5.71 -2.11
CA HIS A 378 12.51 -6.37 -3.32
C HIS A 378 11.01 -6.24 -3.50
N VAL A 379 10.27 -6.08 -2.40
CA VAL A 379 8.83 -5.89 -2.36
C VAL A 379 8.52 -4.89 -1.26
N LEU A 380 7.63 -3.92 -1.55
CA LEU A 380 7.01 -3.07 -0.54
C LEU A 380 5.62 -3.61 -0.21
N ILE A 381 5.34 -3.77 1.08
CA ILE A 381 4.08 -4.30 1.60
C ILE A 381 3.40 -3.19 2.41
N PRO A 382 2.48 -2.42 1.80
CA PRO A 382 1.70 -1.43 2.51
C PRO A 382 0.58 -2.09 3.32
N MET A 383 0.06 -1.36 4.31
CA MET A 383 -1.12 -1.80 5.06
C MET A 383 -2.43 -1.52 4.33
N HIS A 384 -2.39 -0.74 3.27
CA HIS A 384 -3.55 -0.46 2.43
C HIS A 384 -3.22 -0.66 0.96
N GLY A 385 -4.02 -1.48 0.28
CA GLY A 385 -3.83 -1.82 -1.13
C GLY A 385 -2.91 -3.02 -1.37
N ARG A 386 -2.54 -3.24 -2.63
CA ARG A 386 -1.69 -4.36 -3.05
C ARG A 386 -0.23 -4.11 -2.70
N ILE A 387 0.54 -5.19 -2.61
CA ILE A 387 2.00 -5.14 -2.61
C ILE A 387 2.52 -4.39 -3.85
N ASN A 388 3.70 -3.80 -3.72
CA ASN A 388 4.39 -3.13 -4.82
C ASN A 388 5.69 -3.86 -5.17
N LEU A 389 5.82 -4.22 -6.45
CA LEU A 389 6.97 -4.94 -7.02
C LEU A 389 8.02 -4.01 -7.63
N TRP A 390 7.89 -2.69 -7.48
CA TRP A 390 8.82 -1.67 -7.96
C TRP A 390 9.12 -0.68 -6.85
N PRO A 391 9.73 -1.16 -5.76
CA PRO A 391 9.73 -0.45 -4.50
C PRO A 391 10.53 0.85 -4.53
N LYS A 392 11.71 0.88 -5.17
CA LYS A 392 12.46 2.14 -5.33
C LYS A 392 11.67 3.14 -6.16
N ARG A 393 11.00 2.67 -7.22
CA ARG A 393 10.14 3.52 -8.05
C ARG A 393 8.96 4.11 -7.29
N MET A 394 8.33 3.34 -6.39
CA MET A 394 7.25 3.82 -5.52
C MET A 394 7.77 4.86 -4.53
N LEU A 395 8.85 4.55 -3.79
CA LEU A 395 9.44 5.46 -2.79
C LEU A 395 9.88 6.78 -3.42
N CYS A 396 10.56 6.75 -4.57
CA CYS A 396 10.91 7.97 -5.30
C CYS A 396 9.68 8.74 -5.77
N GLY A 397 8.61 8.06 -6.16
CA GLY A 397 7.33 8.69 -6.51
C GLY A 397 6.72 9.46 -5.33
N TYR A 398 6.80 8.91 -4.12
CA TYR A 398 6.37 9.59 -2.90
C TYR A 398 7.26 10.79 -2.56
N LEU A 399 8.59 10.65 -2.64
CA LEU A 399 9.53 11.76 -2.45
C LEU A 399 9.21 12.92 -3.42
N LYS A 400 9.04 12.60 -4.70
CA LYS A 400 8.65 13.56 -5.73
C LYS A 400 7.33 14.23 -5.38
N HIS A 401 6.29 13.46 -5.08
CA HIS A 401 4.97 13.99 -4.77
C HIS A 401 5.00 15.01 -3.62
N ARG A 402 5.76 14.72 -2.56
CA ARG A 402 5.95 15.66 -1.44
C ARG A 402 6.69 16.92 -1.87
N ARG A 403 7.74 16.81 -2.69
CA ARG A 403 8.48 17.99 -3.20
C ARG A 403 7.63 18.85 -4.13
N ASP A 404 6.84 18.24 -5.00
CA ASP A 404 5.91 18.96 -5.88
C ASP A 404 4.88 19.75 -5.04
N ARG A 405 4.36 19.14 -3.96
CA ARG A 405 3.44 19.80 -3.04
C ARG A 405 4.13 20.93 -2.27
N GLU A 406 5.35 20.73 -1.81
CA GLU A 406 6.16 21.75 -1.14
C GLU A 406 6.39 22.96 -2.07
N LEU A 407 6.74 22.72 -3.34
CA LEU A 407 6.89 23.75 -4.35
C LEU A 407 5.58 24.50 -4.61
N SER A 408 4.45 23.80 -4.71
CA SER A 408 3.13 24.43 -4.87
C SER A 408 2.79 25.36 -3.69
N ILE A 409 3.09 24.92 -2.46
CA ILE A 409 2.85 25.70 -1.24
C ILE A 409 3.77 26.92 -1.18
N LEU A 410 5.06 26.72 -1.46
CA LEU A 410 6.04 27.81 -1.49
C LEU A 410 5.64 28.87 -2.54
N ASN A 411 5.28 28.46 -3.75
CA ASN A 411 4.78 29.36 -4.79
C ASN A 411 3.54 30.14 -4.33
N ALA A 412 2.61 29.51 -3.59
CA ALA A 412 1.44 30.22 -3.06
C ALA A 412 1.84 31.32 -2.06
N ILE A 413 2.81 31.02 -1.18
CA ILE A 413 3.36 31.93 -0.17
C ILE A 413 4.11 33.09 -0.81
N GLU A 414 5.01 32.81 -1.78
CA GLU A 414 5.75 33.84 -2.53
C GLU A 414 4.81 34.77 -3.30
N ASN A 415 3.65 34.27 -3.74
CA ASN A 415 2.57 35.06 -4.34
C ASN A 415 1.60 35.66 -3.31
N GLY A 416 2.06 35.88 -2.08
CA GLY A 416 1.39 36.68 -1.05
C GLY A 416 0.38 35.95 -0.16
N SER A 417 0.28 34.60 -0.23
CA SER A 417 -0.52 33.85 0.75
C SER A 417 0.13 33.89 2.14
N LYS A 418 -0.63 34.30 3.15
CA LYS A 418 -0.11 34.46 4.54
C LYS A 418 -0.77 33.51 5.53
N THR A 419 -2.01 33.11 5.27
CA THR A 419 -2.78 32.22 6.16
C THR A 419 -2.88 30.81 5.59
N LEU A 420 -3.18 29.84 6.45
CA LEU A 420 -3.48 28.47 6.04
C LEU A 420 -4.52 28.42 4.91
N PHE A 421 -5.60 29.18 5.03
CA PHE A 421 -6.66 29.21 4.02
C PHE A 421 -6.17 29.77 2.68
N ASP A 422 -5.38 30.84 2.68
CA ASP A 422 -4.78 31.40 1.46
C ASP A 422 -3.89 30.37 0.75
N ILE A 423 -3.22 29.51 1.52
CA ILE A 423 -2.34 28.46 0.98
C ILE A 423 -3.17 27.29 0.45
N ILE A 424 -4.15 26.80 1.22
CA ILE A 424 -5.02 25.69 0.80
C ILE A 424 -5.80 26.08 -0.46
N SER A 425 -6.45 27.25 -0.47
CA SER A 425 -7.28 27.71 -1.59
C SER A 425 -6.52 27.85 -2.91
N LYS A 426 -5.20 28.05 -2.86
CA LYS A 426 -4.32 28.07 -4.04
C LYS A 426 -3.73 26.70 -4.36
N SER A 427 -3.22 25.98 -3.35
CA SER A 427 -2.44 24.74 -3.54
C SER A 427 -3.31 23.48 -3.69
N TYR A 428 -4.60 23.58 -3.35
CA TYR A 428 -5.61 22.52 -3.42
C TYR A 428 -6.87 23.02 -4.14
N ALA A 429 -6.73 23.99 -5.05
CA ALA A 429 -7.86 24.61 -5.75
C ALA A 429 -8.69 23.62 -6.58
N ASP A 430 -8.05 22.55 -7.06
CA ASP A 430 -8.61 21.45 -7.84
C ASP A 430 -9.14 20.30 -6.96
N VAL A 431 -8.93 20.36 -5.65
CA VAL A 431 -9.36 19.34 -4.69
C VAL A 431 -10.70 19.75 -4.09
N ASP A 432 -11.65 18.80 -4.06
CA ASP A 432 -12.95 18.98 -3.40
C ASP A 432 -12.78 19.52 -1.97
N ILE A 433 -13.53 20.57 -1.65
CA ILE A 433 -13.51 21.29 -0.38
C ILE A 433 -13.66 20.36 0.83
N LYS A 434 -14.38 19.23 0.69
CA LYS A 434 -14.50 18.25 1.78
C LYS A 434 -13.16 17.67 2.24
N PHE A 435 -12.14 17.69 1.39
CA PHE A 435 -10.79 17.22 1.70
C PHE A 435 -9.86 18.35 2.18
N TRP A 436 -10.34 19.59 2.29
CA TRP A 436 -9.50 20.71 2.76
C TRP A 436 -9.12 20.58 4.22
N LEU A 437 -9.93 19.91 5.05
CA LEU A 437 -9.57 19.63 6.44
C LEU A 437 -8.39 18.66 6.55
N PRO A 438 -8.39 17.48 5.89
CA PRO A 438 -7.17 16.68 5.76
C PRO A 438 -5.99 17.43 5.12
N ALA A 439 -6.27 18.27 4.11
CA ALA A 439 -5.24 19.06 3.44
C ALA A 439 -4.59 20.08 4.37
N SER A 440 -5.28 20.61 5.38
CA SER A 440 -4.71 21.59 6.29
C SER A 440 -3.56 21.03 7.12
N SER A 441 -3.71 19.81 7.64
CA SER A 441 -2.62 19.11 8.32
C SER A 441 -1.45 18.86 7.37
N ASN A 442 -1.73 18.54 6.11
CA ASN A 442 -0.68 18.38 5.10
C ASN A 442 0.01 19.72 4.76
N VAL A 443 -0.71 20.83 4.66
CA VAL A 443 -0.09 22.15 4.50
C VAL A 443 0.78 22.49 5.70
N ARG A 444 0.31 22.22 6.92
CA ARG A 444 1.06 22.48 8.15
C ARG A 444 2.45 21.82 8.12
N ILE A 445 2.52 20.52 7.87
CA ILE A 445 3.80 19.80 7.85
C ILE A 445 4.75 20.31 6.75
N HIS A 446 4.21 20.72 5.59
CA HIS A 446 5.01 21.28 4.50
C HIS A 446 5.56 22.66 4.83
N VAL A 447 4.76 23.54 5.45
CA VAL A 447 5.22 24.86 5.89
C VAL A 447 6.26 24.73 6.99
N ASP A 448 6.07 23.82 7.96
CA ASP A 448 7.05 23.56 9.02
C ASP A 448 8.39 23.05 8.43
N HIS A 449 8.34 22.18 7.42
CA HIS A 449 9.54 21.70 6.73
C HIS A 449 10.25 22.79 5.91
N LEU A 450 9.50 23.64 5.20
CA LEU A 450 10.04 24.81 4.51
C LEU A 450 10.70 25.80 5.46
N ALA A 451 10.09 26.01 6.63
CA ALA A 451 10.66 26.84 7.70
C ALA A 451 11.98 26.26 8.21
N TYR A 452 12.02 24.96 8.48
CA TYR A 452 13.23 24.24 8.89
C TYR A 452 14.37 24.35 7.87
N GLN A 453 14.03 24.35 6.58
CA GLN A 453 14.99 24.51 5.49
C GLN A 453 15.36 25.98 5.18
N GLU A 454 14.83 26.94 5.95
CA GLU A 454 15.02 28.39 5.72
C GLU A 454 14.59 28.85 4.31
N LYS A 455 13.59 28.20 3.72
CA LYS A 455 13.08 28.50 2.37
C LYS A 455 11.92 29.47 2.33
N LEU A 456 11.28 29.73 3.47
CA LEU A 456 10.15 30.67 3.53
C LEU A 456 10.63 32.13 3.31
N PRO A 457 9.82 32.98 2.65
CA PRO A 457 10.14 34.40 2.52
C PRO A 457 10.35 35.07 3.89
N LYS A 458 11.27 36.04 3.98
CA LYS A 458 11.63 36.71 5.23
C LYS A 458 10.48 37.45 5.90
N ASP A 459 9.47 37.87 5.13
CA ASP A 459 8.28 38.57 5.61
C ASP A 459 7.10 37.62 5.92
N PHE A 460 7.29 36.31 5.77
CA PHE A 460 6.30 35.32 6.17
C PHE A 460 6.37 35.08 7.68
N SER A 461 5.27 35.40 8.38
CA SER A 461 5.16 35.19 9.82
C SER A 461 4.67 33.78 10.13
N MET A 462 5.55 32.95 10.70
CA MET A 462 5.16 31.61 11.20
C MET A 462 4.14 31.70 12.32
N GLU A 463 4.20 32.74 13.16
CA GLU A 463 3.22 32.96 14.24
C GLU A 463 1.81 33.21 13.67
N ASP A 464 1.70 34.08 12.66
CA ASP A 464 0.41 34.36 12.01
C ASP A 464 -0.14 33.10 11.30
N PHE A 465 0.75 32.34 10.65
CA PHE A 465 0.36 31.09 9.99
C PHE A 465 -0.15 30.06 11.01
N ILE A 466 0.57 29.82 12.10
CA ILE A 466 0.18 28.89 13.16
C ILE A 466 -1.15 29.31 13.79
N HIS A 467 -1.31 30.60 14.10
CA HIS A 467 -2.57 31.13 14.62
C HIS A 467 -3.73 30.90 13.63
N SER A 468 -3.51 31.13 12.34
CA SER A 468 -4.53 30.87 11.31
C SER A 468 -4.87 29.38 11.16
N TYR A 469 -3.92 28.49 11.41
CA TYR A 469 -4.14 27.05 11.41
C TYR A 469 -4.99 26.61 12.59
N GLU A 470 -4.68 27.10 13.80
CA GLU A 470 -5.46 26.83 15.02
C GLU A 470 -6.89 27.32 14.88
N MET A 471 -7.08 28.56 14.41
CA MET A 471 -8.41 29.11 14.14
C MET A 471 -9.19 28.27 13.12
N PHE A 472 -8.54 27.81 12.05
CA PHE A 472 -9.19 26.95 11.06
C PHE A 472 -9.63 25.62 11.65
N LEU A 473 -8.82 25.02 12.54
CA LEU A 473 -9.18 23.77 13.21
C LEU A 473 -10.33 23.96 14.22
N GLU A 474 -10.36 25.07 14.95
CA GLU A 474 -11.46 25.41 15.85
C GLU A 474 -12.77 25.61 15.06
N GLU A 475 -12.72 26.41 14.00
CA GLU A 475 -13.88 26.66 13.14
C GLU A 475 -14.39 25.36 12.49
N MET A 476 -13.49 24.50 12.00
CA MET A 476 -13.90 23.22 11.38
C MET A 476 -14.26 22.14 12.41
N GLY A 477 -13.79 22.25 13.65
CA GLY A 477 -14.13 21.33 14.74
C GLY A 477 -15.55 21.54 15.27
N ASP A 478 -16.02 22.78 15.31
CA ASP A 478 -17.40 23.12 15.70
C ASP A 478 -18.44 22.77 14.61
N PHE A 479 -18.00 22.68 13.35
CA PHE A 479 -18.82 22.24 12.24
C PHE A 479 -18.68 20.73 12.05
N SER A 480 -19.66 19.95 12.50
CA SER A 480 -19.73 18.56 12.05
C SER A 480 -19.70 18.53 10.52
N ILE A 481 -18.93 17.60 9.92
CA ILE A 481 -18.80 17.47 8.46
C ILE A 481 -20.19 17.38 7.79
N GLN A 482 -21.17 16.78 8.48
CA GLN A 482 -22.57 16.73 8.05
C GLN A 482 -23.29 18.10 8.09
N LYS A 483 -22.99 18.97 9.06
CA LYS A 483 -23.50 20.35 9.11
C LYS A 483 -22.80 21.27 8.10
N PHE A 484 -21.51 21.04 7.81
CA PHE A 484 -20.75 21.78 6.80
C PHE A 484 -21.31 21.53 5.39
N GLN A 485 -21.62 20.27 5.06
CA GLN A 485 -22.30 19.89 3.81
C GLN A 485 -23.70 20.50 3.67
N ALA A 486 -24.42 20.68 4.78
CA ALA A 486 -25.81 21.14 4.79
C ALA A 486 -26.00 22.67 4.90
N SER A 487 -24.96 23.45 5.28
CA SER A 487 -25.13 24.87 5.67
C SER A 487 -24.23 25.90 4.97
N CYS A 488 -23.78 25.59 3.74
CA CYS A 488 -23.26 26.52 2.72
C CYS A 488 -21.76 26.84 2.73
N GLY A 489 -21.17 26.81 1.52
CA GLY A 489 -19.94 27.54 1.21
C GLY A 489 -20.08 29.06 1.37
N SER A 490 -21.29 29.62 1.23
CA SER A 490 -21.55 31.07 1.37
C SER A 490 -21.57 31.57 2.82
N HIS A 491 -22.02 30.76 3.79
CA HIS A 491 -22.03 31.14 5.21
C HIS A 491 -20.63 31.08 5.82
N PHE A 492 -19.84 30.09 5.40
CA PHE A 492 -18.41 30.00 5.67
C PHE A 492 -17.68 31.21 5.06
N LEU A 493 -17.85 31.50 3.77
CA LEU A 493 -17.26 32.68 3.10
C LEU A 493 -17.61 34.00 3.79
N CYS A 494 -18.86 34.21 4.22
CA CYS A 494 -19.29 35.46 4.86
C CYS A 494 -18.71 35.66 6.28
N ARG A 495 -18.68 34.61 7.11
CA ARG A 495 -18.07 34.71 8.45
C ARG A 495 -16.54 34.73 8.37
N TRP A 496 -15.96 34.02 7.42
CA TRP A 496 -14.54 34.04 7.15
C TRP A 496 -14.08 35.41 6.64
N LEU A 497 -14.82 36.05 5.71
CA LEU A 497 -14.51 37.41 5.25
C LEU A 497 -14.48 38.38 6.44
N TRP A 498 -15.40 38.20 7.40
CA TRP A 498 -15.43 38.98 8.63
C TRP A 498 -14.19 38.74 9.52
N THR A 499 -13.78 37.48 9.71
CA THR A 499 -12.60 37.12 10.50
C THR A 499 -11.28 37.56 9.84
N TYR A 500 -11.17 37.38 8.51
CA TYR A 500 -10.05 37.82 7.67
C TYR A 500 -9.88 39.35 7.68
N LEU A 501 -10.98 40.10 7.58
CA LEU A 501 -10.94 41.56 7.69
C LEU A 501 -10.53 42.00 9.10
N LYS A 502 -10.86 41.23 10.13
CA LYS A 502 -10.51 41.51 11.53
C LYS A 502 -9.04 41.26 11.81
N SER A 503 -8.46 40.16 11.33
CA SER A 503 -7.03 39.84 11.51
C SER A 503 -6.11 40.81 10.76
N ARG A 504 -6.57 41.39 9.65
CA ARG A 504 -5.87 42.46 8.91
C ARG A 504 -6.06 43.87 9.48
N GLY A 505 -6.82 44.03 10.58
CA GLY A 505 -7.09 45.34 11.20
C GLY A 505 -8.03 46.26 10.38
N ILE A 506 -8.69 45.73 9.34
CA ILE A 506 -9.53 46.49 8.39
C ILE A 506 -10.89 46.88 9.03
N VAL A 507 -11.28 46.22 10.13
CA VAL A 507 -12.57 46.42 10.80
C VAL A 507 -12.71 47.81 11.47
N LYS A 508 -11.64 48.61 11.59
CA LYS A 508 -11.78 50.01 12.04
C LYS A 508 -12.47 50.94 11.01
N ALA A 509 -12.69 50.50 9.77
CA ALA A 509 -13.21 51.35 8.71
C ALA A 509 -14.64 51.03 8.22
N ILE A 510 -15.31 49.98 8.72
CA ILE A 510 -16.64 49.60 8.22
C ILE A 510 -17.72 49.98 9.25
N GLY A 511 -17.85 51.29 9.47
CA GLY A 511 -19.13 51.88 9.80
C GLY A 511 -19.78 52.31 8.49
N VAL A 512 -20.95 51.72 8.17
CA VAL A 512 -21.82 52.05 7.01
C VAL A 512 -21.43 51.37 5.69
N PHE A 513 -22.12 50.27 5.34
CA PHE A 513 -23.00 50.17 4.15
C PHE A 513 -23.54 48.74 3.96
N GLY A 514 -24.82 48.55 4.29
CA GLY A 514 -25.58 47.30 4.12
C GLY A 514 -26.08 47.02 2.70
N ALA A 515 -25.31 47.33 1.66
CA ALA A 515 -25.75 47.12 0.26
C ALA A 515 -24.71 46.50 -0.67
N ALA A 516 -23.42 46.42 -0.28
CA ALA A 516 -22.36 45.88 -1.14
C ALA A 516 -22.31 44.34 -1.17
N SER A 517 -22.88 43.66 -0.18
CA SER A 517 -22.85 42.21 -0.05
C SER A 517 -23.67 41.47 -1.12
N PHE A 518 -24.65 42.13 -1.74
CA PHE A 518 -25.48 41.53 -2.79
C PHE A 518 -24.85 41.59 -4.18
N ALA A 519 -24.01 42.58 -4.47
CA ALA A 519 -23.40 42.75 -5.80
C ALA A 519 -22.29 41.71 -6.07
N ILE A 520 -21.53 41.31 -5.05
CA ILE A 520 -20.46 40.31 -5.20
C ILE A 520 -21.03 38.89 -5.30
N ALA A 521 -22.11 38.59 -4.58
CA ALA A 521 -22.82 37.31 -4.68
C ALA A 521 -23.42 37.07 -6.08
N PHE A 522 -23.82 38.14 -6.78
CA PHE A 522 -24.33 38.05 -8.15
C PHE A 522 -23.21 37.85 -9.19
N ALA A 523 -22.08 38.55 -9.03
CA ALA A 523 -20.93 38.43 -9.93
C ALA A 523 -20.22 37.06 -9.86
N VAL A 524 -20.26 36.39 -8.70
CA VAL A 524 -19.72 35.02 -8.55
C VAL A 524 -20.67 33.98 -9.14
N LYS A 525 -22.00 34.21 -9.09
CA LYS A 525 -22.99 33.31 -9.69
C LYS A 525 -22.95 33.31 -11.22
N GLU A 526 -22.63 34.45 -11.84
CA GLU A 526 -22.46 34.55 -13.31
C GLU A 526 -21.16 33.95 -13.83
N LYS A 527 -20.12 33.83 -12.99
CA LYS A 527 -18.79 33.33 -13.41
C LYS A 527 -18.56 31.83 -13.17
N PHE A 528 -19.38 31.20 -12.33
CA PHE A 528 -19.26 29.78 -11.93
C PHE A 528 -20.56 28.98 -12.14
N GLY A 529 -21.51 29.51 -12.89
CA GLY A 529 -22.70 28.81 -13.34
C GLY A 529 -22.57 28.33 -14.78
N GLY A 530 -21.71 27.33 -15.00
CA GLY A 530 -21.49 26.65 -16.28
C GLY A 530 -20.86 25.30 -16.06
#